data_AF-A0A3E0TQM2-F1
#
_entry.id   AF-A0A3E0TQM2-F1
#
_cell.length_a   1.000
_cell.length_b   1.000
_cell.length_c   1.000
_cell.angle_alpha   90.00
_cell.angle_beta   90.00
_cell.angle_gamma   90.00
#
_symmetry.space_group_name_H-M   'P 1'
#
loop_
_entity.id
_entity.type
_entity.pdbx_description
1 polymer ?
#
loop_
_entity_poly.entity_id
_entity_poly.type
_entity_poly.pdbx_seq_one_letter_code
_entity_poly.pdbx_strand_id
1 'polypeptide(L)'
;MTKKLVNNFKKGMSLASLTNIIYTTFYKNEKEANEMYSRIVLLVKGEVKNGGRNSPRAIDALKALASLAPDGAKGRNFRRYYVDRPDGWQKLPRDPKNIPYGFWY
;
A
#
# COMPACT_ATOMS: atom_id res chain seq x y z
N MET A 1 -4.28 -29.35 -12.41
CA MET A 1 -4.68 -28.13 -13.14
C MET A 1 -4.56 -26.89 -12.24
N THR A 2 -3.40 -26.66 -11.59
CA THR A 2 -3.34 -25.72 -10.43
C THR A 2 -2.05 -24.88 -10.33
N LYS A 3 -1.05 -25.10 -11.20
CA LYS A 3 0.16 -24.25 -11.23
C LYS A 3 0.07 -23.07 -12.22
N LYS A 4 -0.92 -23.08 -13.12
CA LYS A 4 -1.09 -22.08 -14.18
C LYS A 4 -1.75 -20.78 -13.67
N LEU A 5 -2.67 -20.88 -12.70
CA LEU A 5 -3.29 -19.69 -12.08
C LEU A 5 -2.31 -18.88 -11.23
N VAL A 6 -1.43 -19.52 -10.46
CA VAL A 6 -0.44 -18.84 -9.61
C VAL A 6 0.68 -18.17 -10.44
N ASN A 7 1.00 -18.74 -11.61
CA ASN A 7 1.97 -18.16 -12.54
C ASN A 7 1.43 -17.00 -13.38
N ASN A 8 0.11 -16.88 -13.54
CA ASN A 8 -0.50 -15.73 -14.23
C ASN A 8 -0.48 -14.46 -13.38
N PHE A 9 -0.44 -14.56 -12.04
CA PHE A 9 -0.25 -13.39 -11.18
C PHE A 9 1.16 -12.79 -11.27
N LYS A 10 2.15 -13.58 -11.73
CA LYS A 10 3.53 -13.14 -11.93
C LYS A 10 3.77 -12.46 -13.29
N LYS A 11 2.79 -12.48 -14.20
CA LYS A 11 2.89 -11.89 -15.54
C LYS A 11 1.75 -10.89 -15.76
N GLY A 12 2.08 -9.60 -15.62
CA GLY A 12 1.51 -8.58 -16.50
C GLY A 12 0.54 -7.58 -15.91
N MET A 13 0.79 -7.04 -14.71
CA MET A 13 0.45 -5.64 -14.46
C MET A 13 1.73 -4.95 -14.04
N SER A 14 2.25 -4.06 -14.90
CA SER A 14 3.47 -3.34 -14.56
C SER A 14 3.24 -2.50 -13.31
N LEU A 15 4.27 -2.27 -12.50
CA LEU A 15 4.14 -1.40 -11.35
C LEU A 15 3.63 -0.01 -11.75
N ALA A 16 4.11 0.50 -12.90
CA ALA A 16 3.62 1.75 -13.48
C ALA A 16 2.11 1.71 -13.78
N SER A 17 1.60 0.55 -14.20
CA SER A 17 0.17 0.31 -14.41
C SER A 17 -0.58 0.26 -13.08
N LEU A 18 -0.06 -0.40 -12.05
CA LEU A 18 -0.66 -0.41 -10.71
C LEU A 18 -0.67 0.99 -10.09
N THR A 19 0.44 1.73 -10.16
CA THR A 19 0.52 3.10 -9.65
C THR A 19 -0.37 4.05 -10.43
N ASN A 20 -0.46 3.92 -11.77
CA ASN A 20 -1.37 4.73 -12.58
C ASN A 20 -2.83 4.39 -12.31
N ILE A 21 -3.20 3.11 -12.16
CA ILE A 21 -4.56 2.71 -11.79
C ILE A 21 -4.87 3.26 -10.40
N ILE A 22 -3.95 3.12 -9.45
CA ILE A 22 -4.16 3.59 -8.08
C ILE A 22 -4.30 5.12 -8.05
N TYR A 23 -3.43 5.83 -8.74
CA TYR A 23 -3.45 7.30 -8.83
C TYR A 23 -4.68 7.82 -9.56
N THR A 24 -5.11 7.20 -10.67
CA THR A 24 -6.26 7.68 -11.45
C THR A 24 -7.61 7.25 -10.88
N THR A 25 -7.67 6.12 -10.16
CA THR A 25 -8.90 5.56 -9.59
C THR A 25 -9.13 6.03 -8.16
N PHE A 26 -8.13 5.98 -7.27
CA PHE A 26 -8.32 6.20 -5.82
C PHE A 26 -8.09 7.64 -5.35
N TYR A 27 -7.75 8.56 -6.25
CA TYR A 27 -7.57 9.99 -5.91
C TYR A 27 -8.89 10.70 -5.53
N LYS A 28 -10.04 10.02 -5.52
CA LYS A 28 -11.34 10.71 -5.55
C LYS A 28 -12.20 10.64 -4.28
N ASN A 29 -11.96 9.77 -3.29
CA ASN A 29 -12.64 9.86 -1.99
C ASN A 29 -12.08 8.90 -0.92
N GLU A 30 -12.36 9.22 0.35
CA GLU A 30 -12.06 8.43 1.54
C GLU A 30 -12.50 6.96 1.43
N LYS A 31 -13.70 6.71 0.91
CA LYS A 31 -14.30 5.37 0.92
C LYS A 31 -13.45 4.39 0.11
N GLU A 32 -13.09 4.76 -1.12
CA GLU A 32 -12.32 3.89 -2.00
C GLU A 32 -10.90 3.65 -1.48
N ALA A 33 -10.28 4.68 -0.91
CA ALA A 33 -8.97 4.53 -0.29
C ALA A 33 -9.00 3.61 0.94
N ASN A 34 -10.12 3.55 1.68
CA ASN A 34 -10.29 2.65 2.84
C ASN A 34 -10.37 1.19 2.36
N GLU A 35 -11.14 0.96 1.30
CA GLU A 35 -11.29 -0.35 0.66
C GLU A 35 -9.95 -0.87 0.13
N MET A 36 -9.14 0.00 -0.48
CA MET A 36 -7.83 -0.37 -1.01
C MET A 36 -6.76 -0.53 0.05
N TYR A 37 -6.75 0.33 1.07
CA TYR A 37 -5.77 0.28 2.15
C TYR A 37 -5.67 -1.13 2.73
N SER A 38 -6.80 -1.75 3.05
CA SER A 38 -6.84 -3.08 3.66
C SER A 38 -6.17 -4.15 2.80
N ARG A 39 -6.32 -4.06 1.48
CA ARG A 39 -5.71 -4.98 0.50
C ARG A 39 -4.20 -4.73 0.40
N ILE A 40 -3.79 -3.47 0.31
CA ILE A 40 -2.39 -3.11 0.15
C ILE A 40 -1.60 -3.38 1.43
N VAL A 41 -2.16 -3.20 2.63
CA VAL A 41 -1.48 -3.56 3.88
C VAL A 41 -1.16 -5.05 3.97
N LEU A 42 -2.07 -5.91 3.51
CA LEU A 42 -1.79 -7.35 3.44
C LEU A 42 -0.67 -7.65 2.44
N LEU A 43 -0.65 -6.98 1.29
CA LEU A 43 0.41 -7.09 0.31
C LEU A 43 1.76 -6.62 0.89
N VAL A 44 1.81 -5.45 1.55
CA VAL A 44 3.01 -4.94 2.22
C VAL A 44 3.54 -5.96 3.21
N LYS A 45 2.69 -6.48 4.11
CA LYS A 45 3.11 -7.49 5.10
C LYS A 45 3.61 -8.77 4.44
N GLY A 46 2.99 -9.19 3.33
CA GLY A 46 3.41 -10.35 2.54
C GLY A 46 4.77 -10.16 1.86
N GLU A 47 4.96 -9.07 1.13
CA GLU A 47 6.22 -8.79 0.42
C GLU A 47 7.38 -8.54 1.39
N VAL A 48 7.14 -7.84 2.50
CA VAL A 48 8.15 -7.64 3.54
C VAL A 48 8.53 -8.98 4.19
N LYS A 49 7.56 -9.87 4.46
CA LYS A 49 7.84 -11.21 5.01
C LYS A 49 8.66 -12.06 4.03
N ASN A 50 8.41 -11.95 2.73
CA ASN A 50 9.05 -12.80 1.71
C ASN A 50 10.44 -12.32 1.27
N GLY A 51 10.62 -11.00 1.14
CA GLY A 51 11.83 -10.41 0.57
C GLY A 51 12.57 -9.45 1.49
N GLY A 52 12.03 -9.20 2.68
CA GLY A 52 12.47 -8.11 3.53
C GLY A 52 11.94 -6.76 3.04
N ARG A 53 11.97 -5.78 3.94
CA ARG A 53 11.42 -4.43 3.71
C ARG A 53 12.03 -3.72 2.50
N ASN A 54 13.32 -3.89 2.29
CA ASN A 54 14.07 -3.20 1.25
C ASN A 54 14.06 -3.95 -0.09
N SER A 55 13.32 -5.06 -0.20
CA SER A 55 13.11 -5.69 -1.50
C SER A 55 12.36 -4.76 -2.45
N PRO A 56 12.62 -4.83 -3.77
CA PRO A 56 11.90 -4.01 -4.74
C PRO A 56 10.38 -4.12 -4.59
N ARG A 57 9.85 -5.33 -4.40
CA ARG A 57 8.41 -5.56 -4.23
C ARG A 57 7.83 -4.94 -2.95
N ALA A 58 8.57 -5.00 -1.83
CA ALA A 58 8.13 -4.36 -0.60
C ALA A 58 8.13 -2.83 -0.73
N ILE A 59 9.18 -2.26 -1.35
CA ILE A 59 9.26 -0.83 -1.64
C ILE A 59 8.10 -0.38 -2.53
N ASP A 60 7.77 -1.17 -3.54
CA ASP A 60 6.69 -0.91 -4.47
C ASP A 60 5.31 -0.95 -3.80
N ALA A 61 5.07 -1.96 -2.96
CA ALA A 61 3.86 -2.06 -2.16
C ALA A 61 3.72 -0.89 -1.17
N LEU A 62 4.82 -0.46 -0.56
CA LEU A 62 4.85 0.69 0.35
C LEU A 62 4.58 2.01 -0.38
N LYS A 63 5.08 2.19 -1.61
CA LYS A 63 4.76 3.35 -2.46
C LYS A 63 3.29 3.35 -2.87
N ALA A 64 2.75 2.19 -3.24
CA ALA A 64 1.32 2.04 -3.55
C ALA A 64 0.43 2.37 -2.35
N LEU A 65 0.85 1.99 -1.13
CA LEU A 65 0.16 2.36 0.10
C LEU A 65 0.23 3.87 0.35
N ALA A 66 1.41 4.48 0.16
CA ALA A 66 1.63 5.90 0.35
C ALA A 66 0.79 6.77 -0.61
N SER A 67 0.55 6.30 -1.83
CA SER A 67 -0.27 7.01 -2.82
C SER A 67 -1.78 7.01 -2.51
N LEU A 68 -2.24 6.18 -1.59
CA LEU A 68 -3.63 6.21 -1.10
C LEU A 68 -3.85 7.29 -0.03
N ALA A 69 -2.78 7.81 0.58
CA ALA A 69 -2.88 8.81 1.64
C ALA A 69 -3.39 10.13 1.08
N PRO A 70 -4.22 10.89 1.83
CA PRO A 70 -4.67 12.20 1.36
C PRO A 70 -3.51 13.18 1.21
N ASP A 71 -3.68 14.16 0.34
CA ASP A 71 -2.70 15.23 0.21
C ASP A 71 -2.58 16.09 1.47
N GLY A 72 -1.47 16.84 1.54
CA GLY A 72 -1.22 17.78 2.63
C GLY A 72 -0.68 17.12 3.91
N ALA A 73 -1.03 17.71 5.06
CA ALA A 73 -0.41 17.37 6.35
C ALA A 73 -0.67 15.91 6.76
N LYS A 74 -1.90 15.43 6.55
CA LYS A 74 -2.31 14.06 6.89
C LYS A 74 -1.46 13.02 6.17
N GLY A 75 -1.40 13.05 4.83
CA GLY A 75 -0.57 12.09 4.10
C GLY A 75 0.93 12.26 4.30
N ARG A 76 1.42 13.46 4.65
CA ARG A 76 2.82 13.62 5.09
C ARG A 76 3.08 12.89 6.41
N ASN A 77 2.20 13.01 7.38
CA ASN A 77 2.32 12.31 8.67
C ASN A 77 2.26 10.79 8.48
N PHE A 78 1.32 10.32 7.67
CA PHE A 78 1.21 8.89 7.32
C PHE A 78 2.50 8.34 6.71
N ARG A 79 3.01 8.99 5.66
CA ARG A 79 4.25 8.58 5.00
C ARG A 79 5.42 8.53 5.97
N ARG A 80 5.65 9.62 6.70
CA ARG A 80 6.77 9.72 7.65
C ARG A 80 6.72 8.66 8.75
N TYR A 81 5.53 8.28 9.21
CA TYR A 81 5.39 7.35 10.33
C TYR A 81 5.33 5.88 9.91
N TYR A 82 4.57 5.56 8.88
CA TYR A 82 4.34 4.17 8.47
C TYR A 82 5.21 3.71 7.30
N VAL A 83 5.59 4.62 6.41
CA VAL A 83 6.25 4.26 5.14
C VAL A 83 7.76 4.48 5.23
N ASP A 84 8.20 5.64 5.70
CA ASP A 84 9.62 6.04 5.64
C ASP A 84 10.44 5.39 6.75
N ARG A 85 9.86 5.22 7.94
CA ARG A 85 10.51 4.56 9.08
C ARG A 85 10.79 3.08 8.80
N PRO A 86 11.99 2.56 9.14
CA PRO A 86 12.33 1.14 8.94
C PRO A 86 11.34 0.15 9.57
N ASP A 87 10.77 0.49 10.73
CA ASP A 87 9.81 -0.30 11.50
C ASP A 87 8.35 0.16 11.31
N GLY A 88 8.12 1.27 10.62
CA GLY A 88 6.81 1.92 10.53
C GLY A 88 5.72 1.01 9.97
N TRP A 89 6.05 0.19 8.98
CA TRP A 89 5.13 -0.74 8.33
C TRP A 89 4.54 -1.79 9.28
N GLN A 90 5.24 -2.11 10.38
CA GLN A 90 4.76 -3.07 11.39
C GLN A 90 3.58 -2.50 12.17
N LYS A 91 3.52 -1.17 12.30
CA LYS A 91 2.51 -0.43 13.05
C LYS A 91 1.25 -0.18 12.23
N LEU A 92 1.23 -0.56 10.95
CA LEU A 92 0.07 -0.40 10.07
C LEU A 92 -1.11 -1.24 10.62
N PRO A 93 -2.22 -0.59 11.05
CA PRO A 93 -3.41 -1.30 11.44
C PRO A 93 -4.02 -2.03 10.24
N ARG A 94 -4.77 -3.11 10.50
CA ARG A 94 -5.48 -3.86 9.46
C ARG A 94 -6.68 -3.06 8.89
N ASP A 95 -7.36 -2.32 9.76
CA ASP A 95 -8.48 -1.45 9.42
C ASP A 95 -8.00 0.00 9.37
N PRO A 96 -8.24 0.75 8.28
CA PRO A 96 -7.82 2.15 8.15
C PRO A 96 -8.48 3.09 9.16
N LYS A 97 -9.64 2.73 9.73
CA LYS A 97 -10.30 3.53 10.79
C LYS A 97 -9.51 3.59 12.08
N ASN A 98 -8.57 2.67 12.27
CA ASN A 98 -7.67 2.65 13.43
C ASN A 98 -6.39 3.46 13.17
N ILE A 99 -6.26 4.14 12.03
CA ILE A 99 -5.17 5.09 11.79
C ILE A 99 -5.44 6.36 12.61
N PRO A 100 -4.46 6.88 13.37
CA PRO A 100 -4.66 8.07 14.19
C PRO A 100 -5.18 9.28 13.40
N TYR A 101 -6.00 10.07 14.06
CA TYR A 101 -6.42 11.37 13.55
C TYR A 101 -5.19 12.20 13.16
N GLY A 102 -5.23 12.82 11.97
CA GLY A 102 -4.12 13.60 11.45
C GLY A 102 -3.11 12.82 10.58
N PHE A 103 -3.38 11.55 10.27
CA PHE A 103 -2.54 10.73 9.38
C PHE A 103 -3.32 10.27 8.13
N TRP A 104 -4.62 10.01 8.24
CA TRP A 104 -5.48 9.57 7.13
C TRP A 104 -6.63 10.57 6.90
N TYR A 105 -7.30 10.52 5.74
CA TYR A 105 -8.32 11.52 5.35
C TYR A 105 -9.42 11.67 6.39
#